data_AF-A0A7C6AEG1-F1
#
_entry.id   AF-A0A7C6AEG1-F1
#
_cell.length_a   1.000
_cell.length_b   1.000
_cell.length_c   1.000
_cell.angle_alpha   90.00
_cell.angle_beta   90.00
_cell.angle_gamma   90.00
#
_symmetry.space_group_name_H-M   'P 1'
#
loop_
_entity.id
_entity.type
_entity.pdbx_description
1 polymer ?
#
loop_
_entity_poly.entity_id
_entity_poly.type
_entity_poly.pdbx_seq_one_letter_code
_entity_poly.pdbx_strand_id
1 'polypeptide(L)'
;MIEKKIIEKITKEVGKQFPEFKGVKPEVNEKKIPPQKEVYKKLSLEVSRETRTVFNFRFVKKVRMADNVRMNKILIVTTDKLGQIIKISQSK
;
A
#
# COMPACT_ATOMS: atom_id res chain seq x y z
N MET A 1 -9.37 3.72 11.50
CA MET A 1 -7.99 4.01 11.92
C MET A 1 -7.25 2.68 12.06
N ILE A 2 -6.12 2.50 11.37
CA ILE A 2 -5.35 1.24 11.43
C ILE A 2 -4.50 1.19 12.71
N GLU A 3 -4.33 0.00 13.28
CA GLU A 3 -3.56 -0.15 14.51
C GLU A 3 -2.07 0.15 14.30
N LYS A 4 -1.45 0.85 15.27
CA LYS A 4 -0.02 1.15 15.28
C LYS A 4 0.85 -0.10 15.09
N LYS A 5 0.46 -1.22 15.71
CA LYS A 5 1.15 -2.52 15.61
C LYS A 5 1.24 -3.02 14.16
N ILE A 6 0.18 -2.83 13.38
CA ILE A 6 0.15 -3.22 11.97
C ILE A 6 1.10 -2.33 11.16
N ILE A 7 1.08 -1.01 11.40
CA ILE A 7 2.00 -0.07 10.75
C ILE A 7 3.46 -0.47 11.02
N GLU A 8 3.81 -0.80 12.26
CA GLU A 8 5.15 -1.22 12.65
C GLU A 8 5.54 -2.55 12.02
N LYS A 9 4.62 -3.52 11.97
CA LYS A 9 4.85 -4.81 11.32
C LYS A 9 5.16 -4.63 9.83
N ILE A 10 4.32 -3.88 9.12
CA ILE A 10 4.51 -3.59 7.69
C ILE A 10 5.80 -2.82 7.45
N THR A 11 6.11 -1.82 8.28
CA THR A 11 7.37 -1.06 8.16
C THR A 11 8.60 -1.97 8.36
N LYS A 12 8.55 -2.91 9.30
CA LYS A 12 9.62 -3.90 9.52
C LYS A 12 9.74 -4.87 8.34
N GLU A 13 8.64 -5.39 7.82
CA GLU A 13 8.66 -6.30 6.67
C GLU A 13 9.18 -5.62 5.41
N VAL A 14 8.71 -4.39 5.14
CA VAL A 14 9.21 -3.57 4.05
C VAL A 14 10.70 -3.28 4.21
N GLY A 15 11.17 -2.96 5.42
CA GLY A 15 12.59 -2.73 5.67
C GLY A 15 13.47 -3.98 5.51
N LYS A 16 12.91 -5.19 5.69
CA LYS A 16 13.62 -6.46 5.43
C LYS A 16 13.68 -6.77 3.94
N GLN A 17 12.56 -6.59 3.24
CA GLN A 17 12.43 -6.95 1.83
C GLN A 17 13.03 -5.87 0.91
N PHE A 18 12.96 -4.61 1.32
CA PHE A 18 13.50 -3.45 0.62
C PHE A 18 14.39 -2.65 1.58
N PRO A 19 15.67 -3.04 1.74
CA PRO A 19 16.61 -2.37 2.66
C PRO A 19 16.77 -0.88 2.36
N GLU A 20 16.50 -0.47 1.12
CA GLU A 20 16.48 0.94 0.73
C GLU A 20 15.46 1.77 1.53
N PHE A 21 14.31 1.21 1.89
CA PHE A 21 13.27 1.90 2.64
C PHE A 21 13.36 1.67 4.16
N LYS A 22 14.43 1.03 4.64
CA LYS A 22 14.63 0.80 6.07
C LYS A 22 14.70 2.14 6.83
N GLY A 23 13.84 2.28 7.84
CA GLY A 23 13.74 3.51 8.64
C GLY A 23 12.91 4.63 8.01
N VAL A 24 12.37 4.44 6.79
CA VAL A 24 11.44 5.40 6.18
C VAL A 24 10.05 5.21 6.79
N LYS A 25 9.48 6.29 7.33
CA LYS A 25 8.10 6.28 7.83
C LYS A 25 7.13 6.31 6.64
N PRO A 26 6.19 5.36 6.52
CA PRO A 26 5.19 5.41 5.47
C PRO A 26 4.14 6.48 5.75
N GLU A 27 3.65 7.10 4.70
CA GLU A 27 2.38 7.83 4.71
C GLU A 27 1.24 6.82 4.56
N VAL A 28 0.30 6.83 5.51
CA VAL A 28 -0.82 5.87 5.55
C VAL A 28 -2.07 6.56 5.05
N ASN A 29 -2.62 6.05 3.95
CA ASN A 29 -3.88 6.53 3.37
C ASN A 29 -4.94 5.43 3.44
N GLU A 30 -6.10 5.75 4.02
CA GLU A 30 -7.26 4.86 4.02
C GLU A 30 -8.04 5.03 2.71
N LYS A 31 -8.30 3.93 2.00
CA LYS A 31 -9.11 3.93 0.79
C LYS A 31 -10.28 2.96 0.95
N LYS A 32 -11.49 3.49 0.83
CA LYS A 32 -12.73 2.70 0.77
C LYS A 32 -13.01 2.37 -0.69
N ILE A 33 -13.05 1.08 -1.01
CA ILE A 33 -13.35 0.57 -2.34
C ILE A 33 -14.82 0.13 -2.32
N PRO A 34 -15.72 0.88 -2.97
CA PRO A 34 -17.10 0.47 -3.08
C PRO A 34 -17.21 -0.77 -3.99
N PRO A 35 -18.24 -1.61 -3.80
CA PRO A 35 -18.49 -2.74 -4.68
C PRO A 35 -18.80 -2.26 -6.11
N GLN A 36 -18.16 -2.87 -7.10
CA GLN A 36 -18.35 -2.55 -8.52
C GLN A 36 -19.64 -3.17 -9.05
N LYS A 37 -20.79 -2.57 -8.67
CA LYS A 37 -22.14 -3.09 -8.97
C LYS A 37 -22.34 -3.46 -10.45
N GLU A 38 -21.78 -2.68 -11.37
CA GLU A 38 -21.90 -2.91 -12.81
C GLU A 38 -21.19 -4.17 -13.29
N VAL A 39 -20.03 -4.50 -12.70
CA VAL A 39 -19.26 -5.71 -13.06
C VAL A 39 -19.99 -6.96 -12.55
N TYR A 40 -20.48 -6.94 -11.31
CA TYR A 40 -21.25 -8.06 -10.75
C TYR A 40 -22.57 -8.29 -11.49
N LYS A 41 -23.26 -7.22 -11.91
CA LYS A 41 -24.50 -7.32 -12.70
C LYS A 41 -24.27 -7.99 -14.06
N LYS A 42 -23.15 -7.69 -14.74
CA LYS A 42 -22.78 -8.34 -16.02
C LYS A 42 -22.44 -9.82 -15.86
N LEU A 43 -21.98 -10.22 -14.70
CA LEU A 43 -21.58 -11.61 -14.40
C LEU A 43 -22.70 -12.43 -13.75
N SER A 44 -23.90 -11.85 -13.57
CA SER A 44 -25.04 -12.49 -12.87
C SER A 44 -24.68 -13.04 -11.48
N LEU A 45 -23.66 -12.47 -10.84
CA LEU A 45 -23.22 -12.85 -9.50
C LEU A 45 -24.02 -12.06 -8.46
N GLU A 46 -24.39 -12.70 -7.35
CA GLU A 46 -24.94 -11.98 -6.20
C GLU A 46 -23.96 -10.86 -5.80
N VAL A 47 -24.46 -9.63 -5.85
CA VAL A 47 -23.64 -8.45 -5.59
C VAL A 47 -23.27 -8.46 -4.11
N SER A 48 -22.05 -8.85 -3.80
CA SER A 48 -21.50 -8.65 -2.46
C SER A 48 -21.50 -7.14 -2.20
N ARG A 49 -22.38 -6.68 -1.29
CA ARG A 49 -22.58 -5.25 -0.99
C ARG A 49 -21.48 -4.69 -0.10
N GLU A 50 -20.47 -5.49 0.23
CA GLU A 50 -19.48 -5.12 1.21
C GLU A 50 -18.49 -4.10 0.66
N THR A 51 -18.45 -2.94 1.31
CA THR A 51 -17.40 -1.94 1.07
C THR A 51 -16.10 -2.46 1.64
N ARG A 52 -15.11 -2.69 0.79
CA ARG A 52 -13.77 -3.11 1.24
C ARG A 52 -12.98 -1.89 1.64
N THR A 53 -12.42 -1.90 2.84
CA THR A 53 -11.46 -0.87 3.27
C THR A 53 -10.06 -1.43 3.10
N VAL A 54 -9.21 -0.69 2.40
CA VAL A 54 -7.80 -0.99 2.24
C VAL A 54 -6.97 0.18 2.74
N PHE A 55 -5.74 -0.10 3.17
CA PHE A 55 -4.79 0.89 3.64
C PHE A 55 -3.58 0.88 2.72
N ASN A 56 -3.22 2.06 2.22
CA ASN A 56 -2.05 2.26 1.38
C ASN A 56 -0.93 2.87 2.20
N PHE A 57 0.18 2.15 2.34
CA PHE A 57 1.42 2.59 2.95
C PHE A 57 2.36 3.06 1.86
N ARG A 58 2.52 4.38 1.71
CA ARG A 58 3.40 4.99 0.73
C ARG A 58 4.73 5.34 1.38
N PHE A 59 5.80 4.68 0.97
CA PHE A 59 7.17 4.98 1.34
C PHE A 59 7.81 5.77 0.21
N VAL A 60 8.38 6.93 0.54
CA VAL A 60 9.08 7.78 -0.43
C VAL A 60 10.51 7.96 0.05
N LYS A 61 11.48 7.59 -0.79
CA LYS A 61 12.89 7.84 -0.54
C LYS A 61 13.51 8.62 -1.69
N LYS A 62 14.15 9.73 -1.36
CA LYS A 62 14.96 10.50 -2.32
C LYS A 62 16.36 9.88 -2.37
N VAL A 63 16.76 9.43 -3.56
CA VAL A 63 18.11 8.90 -3.81
C VAL A 63 18.83 9.86 -4.73
N ARG A 64 20.06 10.22 -4.37
CA ARG A 64 20.94 11.06 -5.20
C ARG A 64 21.79 10.11 -6.06
N MET A 65 21.67 10.23 -7.38
CA MET A 65 22.53 9.50 -8.31
C MET A 65 23.80 10.31 -8.62
N ALA A 66 24.80 9.64 -9.21
CA ALA A 66 26.12 10.18 -9.49
C ALA A 66 26.08 11.50 -10.31
N ASP A 67 25.11 11.66 -11.22
CA ASP A 67 24.96 12.82 -12.09
C ASP A 67 24.13 13.99 -11.51
N ASN A 68 24.09 14.17 -10.18
CA ASN A 68 23.23 15.15 -9.50
C ASN A 68 21.72 15.01 -9.75
N VAL A 69 21.27 13.96 -10.46
CA VAL A 69 19.86 13.64 -10.65
C VAL A 69 19.28 13.14 -9.33
N ARG A 70 18.18 13.77 -8.90
CA ARG A 70 17.39 13.36 -7.73
C ARG A 70 16.28 12.44 -8.20
N MET A 71 16.35 11.15 -7.84
CA MET A 71 15.31 10.19 -8.17
C MET A 71 14.49 9.85 -6.91
N ASN A 72 13.17 9.87 -7.02
CA ASN A 72 12.28 9.48 -5.94
C ASN A 72 11.89 8.02 -6.12
N LYS A 73 12.45 7.13 -5.31
CA LYS A 73 11.94 5.76 -5.21
C LYS A 73 10.67 5.78 -4.38
N ILE A 74 9.58 5.26 -4.95
CA ILE A 74 8.28 5.20 -4.27
C ILE A 74 7.89 3.74 -4.17
N LEU A 75 7.58 3.29 -2.95
CA LEU A 75 7.01 1.98 -2.69
C LEU A 75 5.62 2.18 -2.10
N ILE A 76 4.62 1.53 -2.67
CA ILE A 76 3.24 1.56 -2.20
C ILE A 76 2.88 0.14 -1.81
N VAL A 77 2.56 -0.06 -0.53
CA VAL A 77 2.08 -1.33 0.00
C VAL A 77 0.62 -1.17 0.36
N THR A 78 -0.25 -1.92 -0.29
CA THR A 78 -1.69 -1.95 0.00
C THR A 78 -1.97 -3.14 0.90
N THR A 79 -2.61 -2.89 2.04
CA THR A 79 -3.06 -3.93 2.97
C THR A 79 -4.57 -3.88 3.20
N ASP A 80 -5.13 -4.96 3.73
CA ASP A 80 -6.48 -4.97 4.28
C ASP A 80 -6.52 -4.39 5.71
N LYS A 81 -7.70 -4.47 6.35
CA LYS A 81 -7.90 -4.08 7.76
C LYS A 81 -7.10 -4.93 8.76
N LEU A 82 -6.76 -6.16 8.42
CA LEU A 82 -6.01 -7.09 9.26
C LEU A 82 -4.48 -6.93 9.11
N GLY A 83 -4.04 -6.07 8.18
CA GLY A 83 -2.62 -5.90 7.88
C GLY A 83 -2.06 -6.95 6.94
N GLN A 84 -2.91 -7.70 6.23
CA GLN A 84 -2.46 -8.60 5.17
C GLN A 84 -2.12 -7.79 3.93
N ILE A 85 -0.94 -8.03 3.36
CA ILE A 85 -0.48 -7.36 2.15
C ILE A 85 -1.28 -7.90 0.95
N ILE A 86 -2.09 -7.03 0.34
CA ILE A 86 -2.86 -7.34 -0.87
C ILE A 86 -2.00 -7.08 -2.11
N LYS A 87 -1.22 -6.00 -2.10
CA LYS A 87 -0.43 -5.57 -3.26
C LYS A 87 0.81 -4.78 -2.83
N ILE A 88 1.91 -4.98 -3.53
CA ILE A 88 3.10 -4.14 -3.45
C ILE A 88 3.33 -3.53 -4.84
N SER A 89 3.65 -2.24 -4.90
CA SER A 89 3.93 -1.52 -6.14
C SER A 89 5.15 -0.65 -5.95
N GLN A 90 6.11 -0.77 -6.84
CA GLN A 90 7.34 0.00 -6.81
C GLN A 90 7.42 0.86 -8.06
N SER A 91 7.67 2.16 -7.87
CA SER A 91 8.09 3.05 -8.95
C SER A 91 9.61 3.21 -8.84
N LYS A 92 10.31 2.87 -9.93
CA LYS A 92 11.74 3.13 -10.07
C LYS A 92 11.95 4.50 -10.66
#